data_AF-A0A315D910-F1
#
_entry.id   AF-A0A315D910-F1
#
_cell.length_a   1.000
_cell.length_b   1.000
_cell.length_c   1.000
_cell.angle_alpha   90.00
_cell.angle_beta   90.00
_cell.angle_gamma   90.00
#
_symmetry.space_group_name_H-M   'P 1'
#
loop_
_entity.id
_entity.type
_entity.pdbx_description
1 polymer ?
#
loop_
_entity_poly.entity_id
_entity_poly.type
_entity_poly.pdbx_seq_one_letter_code
_entity_poly.pdbx_strand_id
1 'polypeptide(L)'
;MQHQHPRRIPFCAQSRGRRKAAFISVKNNIRRHAGILGGLFSTQDYLHGKNGWIDCFFLGRKPPVFYNCVIDTTRNAYKEQVRELAYEQSYALVSAVDHRLFDHAVKDPSSGLWAMTLPEEKRFDALDGLTRREWVERQIPRIANDGAIKVHEGWTLHHDYRFGIGLHVTLDVPYLTIEAVNAFILRFLAVEVAYANPSPISYRYDELENWHIESNAMADPGQWPKPLS
;
A
#
# COMPACT_ATOMS: atom_id res chain seq x y z
N MET A 1 12.37 23.38 -21.22
CA MET A 1 13.21 22.17 -21.39
C MET A 1 12.75 21.13 -20.39
N GLN A 2 12.13 20.05 -20.84
CA GLN A 2 11.78 18.92 -19.96
C GLN A 2 13.07 18.23 -19.53
N HIS A 3 13.38 18.27 -18.23
CA HIS A 3 14.44 17.43 -17.68
C HIS A 3 14.03 15.97 -17.86
N GLN A 4 14.59 15.29 -18.86
CA GLN A 4 14.51 13.84 -18.96
C GLN A 4 15.16 13.26 -17.69
N HIS A 5 14.36 12.75 -16.76
CA HIS A 5 14.88 11.97 -15.65
C HIS A 5 15.73 10.83 -16.22
N PRO A 6 16.94 10.59 -15.69
CA PRO A 6 17.78 9.50 -16.19
C PRO A 6 17.00 8.19 -16.10
N ARG A 7 16.95 7.44 -17.22
CA ARG A 7 16.29 6.13 -17.31
C ARG A 7 16.73 5.27 -16.13
N ARG A 8 15.83 5.04 -15.18
CA ARG A 8 16.10 4.20 -14.01
C ARG A 8 16.27 2.77 -14.51
N ILE A 9 17.45 2.19 -14.33
CA ILE A 9 17.76 0.82 -14.78
C ILE A 9 17.00 -0.18 -13.88
N PRO A 10 16.11 -1.01 -14.45
CA PRO A 10 15.39 -2.05 -13.70
C PRO A 10 16.33 -3.01 -13.00
N PHE A 11 15.91 -3.58 -11.88
CA PHE A 11 16.71 -4.47 -11.04
C PHE A 11 17.33 -5.60 -11.84
N CYS A 12 16.54 -6.27 -12.69
CA CYS A 12 16.99 -7.37 -13.53
C CYS A 12 18.13 -6.99 -14.49
N ALA A 13 18.20 -5.72 -14.92
CA ALA A 13 19.22 -5.18 -15.82
C ALA A 13 20.43 -4.56 -15.09
N GLN A 14 20.42 -4.51 -13.75
CA GLN A 14 21.54 -3.99 -12.98
C GLN A 14 22.72 -4.96 -12.95
N SER A 15 23.92 -4.40 -12.73
CA SER A 15 25.14 -5.19 -12.57
C SER A 15 25.00 -6.22 -11.45
N ARG A 16 25.66 -7.37 -11.62
CA ARG A 16 25.61 -8.47 -10.64
C ARG A 16 26.05 -8.03 -9.24
N GLY A 17 27.06 -7.17 -9.14
CA GLY A 17 27.55 -6.63 -7.87
C GLY A 17 26.48 -5.81 -7.15
N ARG A 18 25.78 -4.92 -7.87
CA ARG A 18 24.69 -4.11 -7.32
C ARG A 18 23.53 -4.96 -6.83
N ARG A 19 23.10 -5.94 -7.64
CA ARG A 19 22.04 -6.88 -7.25
C ARG A 19 22.42 -7.68 -6.00
N LYS A 20 23.66 -8.19 -5.94
CA LYS A 20 24.17 -8.94 -4.78
C LYS A 20 24.23 -8.10 -3.52
N ALA A 21 24.67 -6.85 -3.61
CA ALA A 21 24.70 -5.94 -2.47
C ALA A 21 23.29 -5.67 -1.91
N ALA A 22 22.33 -5.38 -2.78
CA ALA A 22 20.93 -5.19 -2.41
C ALA A 22 20.34 -6.46 -1.73
N PHE A 23 20.56 -7.63 -2.34
CA PHE A 23 20.15 -8.91 -1.76
C PHE A 23 20.73 -9.16 -0.36
N ILE A 24 22.03 -8.86 -0.16
CA ILE A 24 22.68 -9.01 1.15
C ILE A 24 22.06 -8.05 2.17
N SER A 25 21.76 -6.81 1.79
CA SER A 25 21.09 -5.85 2.65
C SER A 25 19.73 -6.36 3.12
N VAL A 26 18.88 -6.82 2.20
CA VAL A 26 17.56 -7.39 2.54
C VAL A 26 17.70 -8.63 3.42
N LYS A 27 18.58 -9.57 3.06
CA LYS A 27 18.85 -10.77 3.87
C LYS A 27 19.28 -10.43 5.30
N ASN A 28 20.12 -9.43 5.47
CA ASN A 28 20.60 -9.01 6.79
C ASN A 28 19.49 -8.36 7.62
N ASN A 29 18.60 -7.58 7.00
CA ASN A 29 17.42 -7.03 7.69
C ASN A 29 16.48 -8.14 8.15
N ILE A 30 16.14 -9.09 7.27
CA ILE A 30 15.30 -10.25 7.63
C ILE A 30 15.89 -11.01 8.82
N ARG A 31 17.21 -11.26 8.81
CA ARG A 31 17.89 -11.93 9.93
C ARG A 31 17.86 -11.14 11.23
N ARG A 32 18.05 -9.81 11.15
CA ARG A 32 18.02 -8.93 12.32
C ARG A 32 16.68 -8.99 13.03
N HIS A 33 15.58 -9.02 12.27
CA HIS A 33 14.22 -8.95 12.79
C HIS A 33 13.52 -10.32 12.85
N ALA A 34 14.25 -11.42 12.67
CA ALA A 34 13.68 -12.76 12.59
C ALA A 34 12.91 -13.18 13.86
N GLY A 35 13.37 -12.76 15.04
CA GLY A 35 12.68 -13.04 16.31
C GLY A 35 11.33 -12.33 16.48
N ILE A 36 11.03 -11.36 15.62
CA ILE A 36 9.78 -10.58 15.63
C ILE A 36 8.91 -10.97 14.44
N LEU A 37 9.49 -11.03 13.24
CA LEU A 37 8.75 -11.24 11.98
C LEU A 37 8.71 -12.70 11.50
N GLY A 38 9.29 -13.64 12.25
CA GLY A 38 9.34 -15.06 11.85
C GLY A 38 10.39 -15.39 10.77
N GLY A 39 11.16 -14.40 10.31
CA GLY A 39 12.39 -14.64 9.55
C GLY A 39 12.25 -14.89 8.05
N LEU A 40 11.06 -14.72 7.46
CA LEU A 40 10.90 -14.79 5.99
C LEU A 40 10.88 -13.43 5.30
N PHE A 41 10.53 -12.36 6.03
CA PHE A 41 10.43 -11.02 5.47
C PHE A 41 10.97 -9.94 6.41
N SER A 42 11.11 -8.75 5.85
CA SER A 42 11.35 -7.50 6.58
C SER A 42 10.37 -6.45 6.07
N THR A 43 9.86 -5.62 6.98
CA THR A 43 9.00 -4.47 6.67
C THR A 43 9.42 -3.28 7.54
N GLN A 44 9.08 -2.08 7.11
CA GLN A 44 9.13 -0.88 7.95
C GLN A 44 7.75 -0.49 8.48
N ASP A 45 6.68 -1.16 8.03
CA ASP A 45 5.32 -0.91 8.49
C ASP A 45 5.08 -1.60 9.82
N TYR A 46 4.58 -0.83 10.79
CA TYR A 46 4.21 -1.37 12.08
C TYR A 46 3.01 -2.32 11.96
N LEU A 47 3.24 -3.60 12.27
CA LEU A 47 2.20 -4.62 12.29
C LEU A 47 1.46 -4.63 13.63
N HIS A 48 0.34 -3.93 13.69
CA HIS A 48 -0.54 -3.88 14.88
C HIS A 48 -1.61 -4.98 14.90
N GLY A 49 -1.57 -5.92 13.93
CA GLY A 49 -2.46 -7.09 13.88
C GLY A 49 -3.84 -6.83 13.26
N LYS A 50 -4.09 -5.61 12.81
CA LYS A 50 -5.28 -5.24 12.03
C LYS A 50 -4.93 -4.51 10.73
N ASN A 51 -3.75 -4.79 10.18
CA ASN A 51 -3.25 -4.13 8.98
C ASN A 51 -4.00 -4.67 7.75
N GLY A 52 -4.52 -3.79 6.91
CA GLY A 52 -5.14 -4.10 5.63
C GLY A 52 -4.12 -4.16 4.49
N TRP A 53 -2.99 -3.46 4.61
CA TRP A 53 -1.89 -3.49 3.64
C TRP A 53 -0.52 -3.40 4.34
N ILE A 54 0.56 -3.82 3.67
CA ILE A 54 1.97 -3.56 4.02
C ILE A 54 2.89 -3.52 2.80
N ASP A 55 3.99 -2.80 2.91
CA ASP A 55 5.19 -2.92 2.10
C ASP A 55 6.20 -3.84 2.79
N CYS A 56 6.74 -4.83 2.07
CA CYS A 56 7.75 -5.73 2.62
C CYS A 56 8.76 -6.22 1.59
N PHE A 57 9.83 -6.82 2.10
CA PHE A 57 10.84 -7.49 1.29
C PHE A 57 11.03 -8.93 1.77
N PHE A 58 11.14 -9.87 0.84
CA PHE A 58 11.51 -11.26 1.15
C PHE A 58 12.42 -11.85 0.07
N LEU A 59 13.15 -12.91 0.40
CA LEU A 59 14.12 -13.53 -0.51
C LEU A 59 13.44 -14.52 -1.47
N GLY A 60 13.85 -14.53 -2.73
CA GLY A 60 13.47 -15.59 -3.68
C GLY A 60 14.33 -16.85 -3.49
N ARG A 61 13.97 -17.94 -4.17
CA ARG A 61 14.70 -19.22 -4.08
C ARG A 61 16.16 -19.17 -4.52
N LYS A 62 16.50 -18.23 -5.41
CA LYS A 62 17.85 -18.14 -6.02
C LYS A 62 18.48 -16.77 -5.77
N PRO A 63 19.62 -16.68 -5.08
CA PRO A 63 20.37 -15.44 -5.00
C PRO A 63 20.83 -14.95 -6.39
N PRO A 64 20.86 -13.64 -6.66
CA PRO A 64 20.53 -12.54 -5.76
C PRO A 64 19.08 -12.03 -5.91
N VAL A 65 18.10 -12.92 -6.15
CA VAL A 65 16.68 -12.53 -6.30
C VAL A 65 16.05 -12.28 -4.93
N PHE A 66 15.33 -11.18 -4.84
CA PHE A 66 14.43 -10.86 -3.74
C PHE A 66 13.25 -10.06 -4.31
N TYR A 67 12.15 -10.06 -3.58
CA TYR A 67 10.91 -9.41 -3.96
C TYR A 67 10.72 -8.13 -3.15
N ASN A 68 10.33 -7.07 -3.84
CA ASN A 68 9.86 -5.81 -3.28
C ASN A 68 8.34 -5.83 -3.40
N CYS A 69 7.68 -6.08 -2.29
CA CYS A 69 6.32 -6.59 -2.25
C CYS A 69 5.40 -5.57 -1.60
N VAL A 70 4.27 -5.30 -2.25
CA VAL A 70 3.11 -4.68 -1.61
C VAL A 70 2.09 -5.79 -1.41
N ILE A 71 1.62 -5.97 -0.19
CA ILE A 71 0.57 -6.92 0.15
C ILE A 71 -0.64 -6.15 0.64
N ASP A 72 -1.78 -6.44 0.04
CA ASP A 72 -3.08 -5.92 0.42
C ASP A 72 -4.00 -7.09 0.83
N THR A 73 -4.99 -6.82 1.65
CA THR A 73 -6.13 -7.70 1.87
C THR A 73 -7.17 -7.46 0.79
N THR A 74 -7.98 -8.48 0.48
CA THR A 74 -9.17 -8.31 -0.37
C THR A 74 -10.11 -7.23 0.18
N ARG A 75 -10.19 -7.08 1.51
CA ARG A 75 -10.99 -6.07 2.19
C ARG A 75 -10.47 -4.64 1.95
N ASN A 76 -9.16 -4.40 2.12
CA ASN A 76 -8.61 -3.07 1.90
C ASN A 76 -8.60 -2.69 0.41
N ALA A 77 -8.21 -3.61 -0.48
CA ALA A 77 -8.35 -3.42 -1.93
C ALA A 77 -9.80 -3.08 -2.35
N TYR A 78 -10.81 -3.70 -1.73
CA TYR A 78 -12.21 -3.36 -1.98
C TYR A 78 -12.55 -1.93 -1.54
N LYS A 79 -12.13 -1.55 -0.32
CA LYS A 79 -12.34 -0.19 0.20
C LYS A 79 -11.69 0.86 -0.68
N GLU A 80 -10.48 0.60 -1.18
CA GLU A 80 -9.77 1.49 -2.09
C GLU A 80 -10.53 1.67 -3.40
N GLN A 81 -10.97 0.59 -4.04
CA GLN A 81 -11.76 0.67 -5.29
C GLN A 81 -13.10 1.40 -5.10
N VAL A 82 -13.80 1.18 -3.98
CA VAL A 82 -15.05 1.91 -3.65
C VAL A 82 -14.78 3.40 -3.56
N ARG A 83 -13.70 3.78 -2.86
CA ARG A 83 -13.31 5.17 -2.65
C ARG A 83 -12.81 5.81 -3.95
N GLU A 84 -12.04 5.09 -4.76
CA GLU A 84 -11.58 5.53 -6.07
C GLU A 84 -12.77 5.83 -6.98
N LEU A 85 -13.72 4.90 -7.10
CA LEU A 85 -14.94 5.11 -7.88
C LEU A 85 -15.77 6.31 -7.36
N ALA A 86 -15.88 6.48 -6.05
CA ALA A 86 -16.53 7.67 -5.48
C ALA A 86 -15.79 8.96 -5.88
N TYR A 87 -14.47 8.97 -5.83
CA TYR A 87 -13.68 10.12 -6.28
C TYR A 87 -13.87 10.38 -7.78
N GLU A 88 -13.79 9.36 -8.62
CA GLU A 88 -14.04 9.47 -10.07
C GLU A 88 -15.40 10.09 -10.37
N GLN A 89 -16.47 9.62 -9.71
CA GLN A 89 -17.81 10.20 -9.84
C GLN A 89 -17.84 11.67 -9.40
N SER A 90 -17.14 12.03 -8.32
CA SER A 90 -17.05 13.41 -7.87
C SER A 90 -16.31 14.32 -8.88
N TYR A 91 -15.27 13.80 -9.54
CA TYR A 91 -14.52 14.53 -10.56
C TYR A 91 -15.32 14.69 -11.85
N ALA A 92 -16.18 13.72 -12.18
CA ALA A 92 -17.11 13.83 -13.29
C ALA A 92 -18.16 14.94 -13.08
N LEU A 93 -18.61 15.15 -11.83
CA LEU A 93 -19.53 16.24 -11.48
C LEU A 93 -18.82 17.60 -11.39
N VAL A 94 -17.60 17.61 -10.88
CA VAL A 94 -16.80 18.82 -10.66
C VAL A 94 -15.36 18.57 -11.08
N SER A 95 -14.95 19.12 -12.21
CA SER A 95 -13.59 18.99 -12.74
C SER A 95 -12.55 19.86 -12.04
N ALA A 96 -12.96 20.70 -11.08
CA ALA A 96 -12.05 21.56 -10.33
C ALA A 96 -11.11 20.71 -9.46
N VAL A 97 -9.86 20.55 -9.92
CA VAL A 97 -8.78 19.96 -9.12
C VAL A 97 -8.10 21.10 -8.36
N ASP A 98 -8.15 21.06 -7.03
CA ASP A 98 -7.44 22.03 -6.21
C ASP A 98 -5.99 21.54 -6.04
N HIS A 99 -5.08 22.11 -6.83
CA HIS A 99 -3.66 21.74 -6.82
C HIS A 99 -2.85 22.44 -5.70
N ARG A 100 -3.50 23.23 -4.84
CA ARG A 100 -2.83 24.17 -3.92
C ARG A 100 -2.29 23.56 -2.63
N LEU A 101 -2.15 22.23 -2.56
CA LEU A 101 -1.80 21.52 -1.32
C LEU A 101 -0.48 22.02 -0.68
N PHE A 102 0.44 22.58 -1.47
CA PHE A 102 1.73 23.12 -1.00
C PHE A 102 1.86 24.64 -1.11
N ASP A 103 0.86 25.35 -1.64
CA ASP A 103 0.95 26.79 -1.91
C ASP A 103 0.91 27.63 -0.62
N HIS A 104 0.57 27.01 0.52
CA HIS A 104 0.39 27.66 1.82
C HIS A 104 1.40 27.21 2.88
N ALA A 105 2.49 26.53 2.49
CA ALA A 105 3.57 26.21 3.40
C ALA A 105 4.41 27.47 3.69
N VAL A 106 4.42 27.92 4.94
CA VAL A 106 5.22 29.04 5.42
C VAL A 106 6.28 28.51 6.38
N LYS A 107 7.54 28.90 6.17
CA LYS A 107 8.62 28.55 7.10
C LYS A 107 8.51 29.44 8.34
N ASP A 108 8.29 28.84 9.50
CA ASP A 108 8.32 29.51 10.79
C ASP A 108 9.72 30.12 11.02
N PRO A 109 9.84 31.44 11.17
CA PRO A 109 11.12 32.11 11.39
C PRO A 109 11.83 31.72 12.68
N SER A 110 11.08 31.24 13.69
CA SER A 110 11.61 30.94 15.03
C SER A 110 12.09 29.50 15.17
N SER A 111 11.29 28.53 14.72
CA SER A 111 11.64 27.10 14.78
C SER A 111 12.38 26.62 13.53
N GLY A 112 12.29 27.36 12.42
CA GLY A 112 12.81 26.94 11.12
C GLY A 112 12.01 25.81 10.46
N LEU A 113 10.91 25.35 11.08
CA LEU A 113 10.02 24.32 10.56
C LEU A 113 9.03 24.90 9.55
N TRP A 114 8.58 24.10 8.59
CA TRP A 114 7.50 24.49 7.69
C TRP A 114 6.16 24.25 8.39
N ALA A 115 5.39 25.32 8.57
CA ALA A 115 4.00 25.27 8.99
C ALA A 115 3.11 25.36 7.76
N MET A 116 2.08 24.52 7.71
CA MET A 116 1.10 24.55 6.63
C MET A 116 -0.27 24.77 7.24
N THR A 117 -0.90 25.89 6.90
CA THR A 117 -2.32 26.07 7.18
C THR A 117 -3.07 25.39 6.04
N LEU A 118 -3.75 24.30 6.35
CA LEU A 118 -4.67 23.67 5.40
C LEU A 118 -5.80 24.66 5.13
N PRO A 119 -6.01 25.12 3.88
CA PRO A 119 -7.16 25.97 3.57
C PRO A 119 -8.45 25.20 3.84
N GLU A 120 -9.53 25.94 4.12
CA GLU A 120 -10.86 25.33 4.21
C GLU A 120 -11.19 24.61 2.90
N GLU A 121 -11.65 23.37 3.01
CA GLU A 121 -12.01 22.57 1.83
C GLU A 121 -13.13 23.26 1.05
N LYS A 122 -12.89 23.49 -0.25
CA LYS A 122 -13.88 24.11 -1.12
C LYS A 122 -15.16 23.28 -1.21
N ARG A 123 -16.29 23.96 -1.04
CA ARG A 123 -17.65 23.42 -1.25
C ARG A 123 -18.09 23.65 -2.69
N PHE A 124 -18.92 22.75 -3.21
CA PHE A 124 -19.39 22.80 -4.59
C PHE A 124 -20.89 22.58 -4.66
N ASP A 125 -21.62 23.47 -5.36
CA ASP A 125 -23.08 23.35 -5.54
C ASP A 125 -23.46 22.05 -6.25
N ALA A 126 -22.67 21.61 -7.23
CA ALA A 126 -22.85 20.36 -7.95
C ALA A 126 -22.63 19.09 -7.08
N LEU A 127 -22.10 19.26 -5.87
CA LEU A 127 -21.97 18.21 -4.85
C LEU A 127 -22.92 18.47 -3.67
N ASP A 128 -24.07 19.10 -3.93
CA ASP A 128 -25.08 19.46 -2.92
C ASP A 128 -24.52 20.37 -1.81
N GLY A 129 -23.60 21.28 -2.15
CA GLY A 129 -22.93 22.19 -1.21
C GLY A 129 -21.91 21.51 -0.29
N LEU A 130 -21.58 20.24 -0.54
CA LEU A 130 -20.58 19.48 0.20
C LEU A 130 -19.17 19.78 -0.30
N THR A 131 -18.18 19.53 0.55
CA THR A 131 -16.80 19.35 0.07
C THR A 131 -16.69 18.05 -0.71
N ARG A 132 -15.69 17.92 -1.58
CA ARG A 132 -15.47 16.66 -2.32
C ARG A 132 -15.30 15.47 -1.38
N ARG A 133 -14.56 15.65 -0.27
CA ARG A 133 -14.35 14.62 0.73
C ARG A 133 -15.67 14.21 1.40
N GLU A 134 -16.47 15.18 1.86
CA GLU A 134 -17.78 14.92 2.45
C GLU A 134 -18.71 14.16 1.49
N TRP A 135 -18.73 14.56 0.22
CA TRP A 135 -19.54 13.90 -0.81
C TRP A 135 -19.09 12.45 -1.04
N VAL A 136 -17.78 12.21 -1.15
CA VAL A 136 -17.20 10.87 -1.30
C VAL A 136 -17.60 9.97 -0.13
N GLU A 137 -17.42 10.44 1.11
CA GLU A 137 -17.81 9.66 2.30
C GLU A 137 -19.30 9.28 2.28
N ARG A 138 -20.18 10.18 1.78
CA ARG A 138 -21.61 9.87 1.62
C ARG A 138 -21.92 8.84 0.54
N GLN A 139 -21.08 8.71 -0.50
CA GLN A 139 -21.31 7.74 -1.57
C GLN A 139 -20.82 6.32 -1.23
N ILE A 140 -19.84 6.18 -0.33
CA ILE A 140 -19.24 4.89 0.00
C ILE A 140 -20.29 3.79 0.31
N PRO A 141 -21.29 4.00 1.20
CA PRO A 141 -22.28 2.96 1.49
C PRO A 141 -23.11 2.55 0.27
N ARG A 142 -23.47 3.52 -0.57
CA ARG A 142 -24.26 3.28 -1.79
C ARG A 142 -23.45 2.46 -2.79
N ILE A 143 -22.21 2.85 -3.05
CA ILE A 143 -21.33 2.16 -4.01
C ILE A 143 -20.99 0.75 -3.52
N ALA A 144 -20.64 0.59 -2.24
CA ALA A 144 -20.32 -0.72 -1.68
C ALA A 144 -21.51 -1.69 -1.78
N ASN A 145 -22.74 -1.21 -1.60
CA ASN A 145 -23.94 -2.05 -1.64
C ASN A 145 -24.48 -2.32 -3.07
N ASP A 146 -24.01 -1.59 -4.08
CA ASP A 146 -24.39 -1.78 -5.48
C ASP A 146 -23.84 -3.10 -6.07
N GLY A 147 -22.77 -3.63 -5.46
CA GLY A 147 -22.20 -4.93 -5.83
C GLY A 147 -21.44 -4.93 -7.16
N ALA A 148 -21.18 -3.76 -7.75
CA ALA A 148 -20.42 -3.60 -8.99
C ALA A 148 -18.92 -3.93 -8.82
N ILE A 149 -18.36 -3.61 -7.66
CA ILE A 149 -16.94 -3.81 -7.39
C ILE A 149 -16.67 -5.28 -7.04
N LYS A 150 -15.62 -5.84 -7.63
CA LYS A 150 -15.19 -7.23 -7.44
C LYS A 150 -13.67 -7.25 -7.29
N VAL A 151 -13.19 -7.91 -6.23
CA VAL A 151 -11.76 -8.04 -5.94
C VAL A 151 -11.38 -9.51 -6.02
N HIS A 152 -10.19 -9.78 -6.55
CA HIS A 152 -9.64 -11.13 -6.66
C HIS A 152 -8.44 -11.26 -5.74
N GLU A 153 -8.36 -12.38 -5.02
CA GLU A 153 -7.08 -12.81 -4.46
C GLU A 153 -6.11 -13.13 -5.61
N GLY A 154 -4.86 -12.68 -5.52
CA GLY A 154 -3.91 -12.85 -6.61
C GLY A 154 -2.58 -12.18 -6.34
N TRP A 155 -1.62 -12.40 -7.24
CA TRP A 155 -0.39 -11.64 -7.26
C TRP A 155 0.24 -11.54 -8.65
N THR A 156 0.84 -10.38 -8.92
CA THR A 156 1.46 -10.02 -10.21
C THR A 156 2.92 -9.62 -10.04
N LEU A 157 3.74 -10.01 -11.01
CA LEU A 157 5.19 -9.76 -11.02
C LEU A 157 5.53 -8.55 -11.89
N HIS A 158 6.38 -7.67 -11.37
CA HIS A 158 6.78 -6.42 -12.00
C HIS A 158 8.31 -6.35 -12.12
N HIS A 159 8.82 -6.55 -13.34
CA HIS A 159 10.27 -6.62 -13.61
C HIS A 159 10.94 -5.27 -13.89
N ASP A 160 10.15 -4.20 -13.93
CA ASP A 160 10.57 -2.81 -14.17
C ASP A 160 11.03 -2.10 -12.87
N TYR A 161 10.77 -2.70 -11.71
CA TYR A 161 11.21 -2.19 -10.42
C TYR A 161 12.72 -2.04 -10.34
N ARG A 162 13.19 -0.94 -9.74
CA ARG A 162 14.63 -0.65 -9.59
C ARG A 162 15.28 -1.46 -8.46
N PHE A 163 14.53 -1.87 -7.46
CA PHE A 163 15.05 -2.53 -6.26
C PHE A 163 14.20 -3.76 -5.96
N GLY A 164 14.75 -4.94 -6.21
CA GLY A 164 14.01 -6.21 -6.19
C GLY A 164 13.15 -6.40 -7.44
N ILE A 165 12.58 -7.59 -7.57
CA ILE A 165 11.45 -7.83 -8.49
C ILE A 165 10.20 -7.33 -7.76
N GLY A 166 9.42 -6.46 -8.39
CA GLY A 166 8.17 -5.98 -7.81
C GLY A 166 7.15 -7.12 -7.74
N LEU A 167 6.39 -7.17 -6.65
CA LEU A 167 5.31 -8.13 -6.45
C LEU A 167 4.13 -7.39 -5.82
N HIS A 168 2.99 -7.39 -6.49
CA HIS A 168 1.73 -6.88 -5.91
C HIS A 168 0.89 -8.08 -5.55
N VAL A 169 0.35 -8.08 -4.33
CA VAL A 169 -0.36 -9.22 -3.76
C VAL A 169 -1.66 -8.75 -3.15
N THR A 170 -2.74 -9.47 -3.40
CA THR A 170 -4.02 -9.34 -2.71
C THR A 170 -4.34 -10.68 -2.05
N LEU A 171 -4.47 -10.71 -0.73
CA LEU A 171 -4.74 -11.90 0.07
C LEU A 171 -6.16 -11.89 0.63
N ASP A 172 -6.86 -13.02 0.51
CA ASP A 172 -8.16 -13.19 1.16
C ASP A 172 -8.00 -13.62 2.62
N VAL A 173 -7.58 -12.65 3.43
CA VAL A 173 -7.47 -12.76 4.88
C VAL A 173 -8.08 -11.50 5.51
N PRO A 174 -8.65 -11.59 6.72
CA PRO A 174 -9.26 -10.43 7.36
C PRO A 174 -8.25 -9.31 7.66
N TYR A 175 -7.02 -9.68 8.04
CA TYR A 175 -5.92 -8.78 8.37
C TYR A 175 -4.57 -9.43 8.04
N LEU A 176 -3.57 -8.61 7.71
CA LEU A 176 -2.19 -9.03 7.51
C LEU A 176 -1.50 -9.18 8.87
N THR A 177 -1.48 -10.41 9.37
CA THR A 177 -0.64 -10.78 10.52
C THR A 177 0.72 -11.30 10.05
N ILE A 178 1.67 -11.41 10.97
CA ILE A 178 2.99 -12.00 10.71
C ILE A 178 2.84 -13.42 10.14
N GLU A 179 1.91 -14.20 10.68
CA GLU A 179 1.60 -15.56 10.25
C GLU A 179 1.01 -15.59 8.84
N ALA A 180 0.07 -14.70 8.53
CA ALA A 180 -0.55 -14.62 7.20
C ALA A 180 0.50 -14.26 6.13
N VAL A 181 1.37 -13.30 6.41
CA VAL A 181 2.45 -12.89 5.50
C VAL A 181 3.46 -14.04 5.31
N ASN A 182 3.88 -14.69 6.39
CA ASN A 182 4.80 -15.83 6.31
C ASN A 182 4.19 -17.01 5.52
N ALA A 183 2.91 -17.33 5.76
CA ALA A 183 2.20 -18.38 5.03
C ALA A 183 2.08 -18.06 3.53
N PHE A 184 1.78 -16.80 3.18
CA PHE A 184 1.80 -16.34 1.80
C PHE A 184 3.17 -16.53 1.15
N ILE A 185 4.25 -16.08 1.80
CA ILE A 185 5.60 -16.18 1.24
C ILE A 185 5.96 -17.64 0.93
N LEU A 186 5.64 -18.57 1.84
CA LEU A 186 5.87 -19.99 1.61
C LEU A 186 5.06 -20.52 0.41
N ARG A 187 3.78 -20.16 0.31
CA ARG A 187 2.91 -20.53 -0.81
C ARG A 187 3.43 -19.96 -2.13
N PHE A 188 3.83 -18.70 -2.15
CA PHE A 188 4.39 -18.05 -3.33
C PHE A 188 5.70 -18.73 -3.76
N LEU A 189 6.64 -18.95 -2.83
CA LEU A 189 7.93 -19.58 -3.12
C LEU A 189 7.83 -21.04 -3.59
N ALA A 190 6.70 -21.73 -3.35
CA ALA A 190 6.50 -23.06 -3.90
C ALA A 190 6.56 -23.08 -5.44
N VAL A 191 6.06 -22.01 -6.09
CA VAL A 191 5.91 -21.92 -7.55
C VAL A 191 6.59 -20.71 -8.20
N GLU A 192 6.70 -19.57 -7.50
CA GLU A 192 7.25 -18.29 -7.97
C GLU A 192 6.69 -17.81 -9.32
N VAL A 193 5.37 -17.92 -9.51
CA VAL A 193 4.66 -17.44 -10.70
C VAL A 193 3.47 -16.58 -10.30
N ALA A 194 2.99 -15.75 -11.23
CA ALA A 194 1.76 -14.99 -11.05
C ALA A 194 0.57 -15.92 -10.80
N TYR A 195 -0.40 -15.43 -10.05
CA TYR A 195 -1.60 -16.15 -9.67
C TYR A 195 -2.79 -15.21 -9.66
N ALA A 196 -3.94 -15.70 -10.10
CA ALA A 196 -5.22 -15.00 -9.96
C ALA A 196 -6.28 -16.04 -9.61
N ASN A 197 -6.96 -15.84 -8.48
CA ASN A 197 -8.12 -16.62 -8.12
C ASN A 197 -9.28 -16.26 -9.07
N PRO A 198 -9.85 -17.22 -9.82
CA PRO A 198 -10.93 -16.92 -10.76
C PRO A 198 -12.22 -16.48 -10.07
N SER A 199 -12.40 -16.78 -8.79
CA SER A 199 -13.60 -16.45 -8.02
C SER A 199 -13.45 -15.06 -7.36
N PRO A 200 -14.16 -14.03 -7.83
CA PRO A 200 -14.14 -12.73 -7.19
C PRO A 200 -14.85 -12.73 -5.84
N ILE A 201 -14.47 -11.76 -5.02
CA ILE A 201 -15.09 -11.44 -3.75
C ILE A 201 -15.66 -10.02 -3.83
N SER A 202 -16.75 -9.81 -3.13
CA SER A 202 -17.46 -8.54 -3.01
C SER A 202 -17.90 -8.40 -1.57
N TYR A 203 -17.99 -7.17 -1.07
CA TYR A 203 -18.47 -6.91 0.27
C TYR A 203 -19.60 -5.89 0.25
N ARG A 204 -20.50 -5.97 1.22
CA ARG A 204 -21.45 -4.92 1.54
C ARG A 204 -20.82 -3.91 2.49
N TYR A 205 -21.43 -2.74 2.59
CA TYR A 205 -20.97 -1.70 3.50
C TYR A 205 -20.90 -2.15 4.96
N ASP A 206 -21.91 -2.92 5.40
CA ASP A 206 -22.06 -3.43 6.76
C ASP A 206 -21.19 -4.65 7.10
N GLU A 207 -20.53 -5.25 6.11
CA GLU A 207 -19.62 -6.39 6.28
C GLU A 207 -18.18 -5.96 6.58
N LEU A 208 -17.85 -4.68 6.32
CA LEU A 208 -16.52 -4.13 6.52
C LEU A 208 -16.51 -3.09 7.63
N GLU A 209 -15.48 -3.19 8.47
CA GLU A 209 -15.17 -2.20 9.49
C GLU A 209 -14.18 -1.16 8.93
N ASN A 210 -14.15 0.03 9.54
CA ASN A 210 -13.14 1.06 9.30
C ASN A 210 -12.96 1.43 7.82
N TRP A 211 -13.94 2.16 7.27
CA TRP A 211 -13.94 2.64 5.88
C TRP A 211 -12.94 3.76 5.57
N HIS A 212 -12.20 4.24 6.57
CA HIS A 212 -11.13 5.21 6.39
C HIS A 212 -9.91 4.59 5.68
N ILE A 213 -9.11 5.44 5.04
CA ILE A 213 -7.83 5.04 4.45
C ILE A 213 -6.94 4.50 5.56
N GLU A 214 -6.44 3.29 5.38
CA GLU A 214 -5.51 2.69 6.33
C GLU A 214 -4.12 3.27 6.13
N SER A 215 -3.47 3.61 7.24
CA SER A 215 -2.09 4.09 7.25
C SER A 215 -1.33 3.32 8.30
N ASN A 216 -0.20 2.76 7.89
CA ASN A 216 0.73 2.11 8.81
C ASN A 216 1.76 3.14 9.27
N ALA A 217 1.99 3.20 10.59
CA ALA A 217 3.14 3.92 11.10
C ALA A 217 4.42 3.22 10.61
N MET A 218 5.37 3.99 10.09
CA MET A 218 6.70 3.47 9.79
C MET A 218 7.53 3.40 11.07
N ALA A 219 7.95 2.20 11.47
CA ALA A 219 8.78 1.96 12.63
C ALA A 219 9.66 0.72 12.42
N ASP A 220 10.94 0.80 12.80
CA ASP A 220 11.80 -0.39 12.78
C ASP A 220 11.22 -1.46 13.71
N PRO A 221 11.14 -2.74 13.29
CA PRO A 221 10.58 -3.81 14.11
C PRO A 221 11.18 -3.91 15.52
N GLY A 222 12.46 -3.56 15.69
CA GLY A 222 13.11 -3.55 17.01
C GLY A 222 12.59 -2.47 17.98
N GLN A 223 11.79 -1.52 17.50
CA GLN A 223 11.22 -0.42 18.28
C GLN A 223 9.72 -0.61 18.58
N TRP A 224 9.13 -1.71 18.11
CA TRP A 224 7.72 -1.98 18.34
C TRP A 224 7.42 -2.19 19.83
N PRO A 225 6.27 -1.69 20.33
CA PRO A 225 5.88 -1.94 21.71
C PRO A 225 5.78 -3.44 21.95
N LYS A 226 6.36 -3.91 23.06
CA LYS A 226 6.26 -5.32 23.45
C LYS A 226 4.78 -5.63 23.76
N PRO A 227 4.28 -6.83 23.43
CA PRO A 227 2.95 -7.24 23.85
C PRO A 227 2.86 -7.09 25.37
N LEU A 228 1.78 -6.48 25.86
CA LEU A 228 1.46 -6.52 27.29
C LEU A 228 1.23 -8.00 27.64
N SER A 229 2.10 -8.54 28.50
CA SER A 229 2.02 -9.90 29.03
C SER A 229 0.80 -10.10 29.93
#